data_AF-A0A8J7AG68-F1
#
_entry.id   AF-A0A8J7AG68-F1
#
_cell.length_a   1.000
_cell.length_b   1.000
_cell.length_c   1.000
_cell.angle_alpha   90.00
_cell.angle_beta   90.00
_cell.angle_gamma   90.00
#
_symmetry.space_group_name_H-M   'P 1'
#
loop_
_entity.id
_entity.type
_entity.pdbx_description
1 polymer ?
#
loop_
_entity_poly.entity_id
_entity_poly.type
_entity_poly.pdbx_seq_one_letter_code
_entity_poly.pdbx_strand_id
1 'polypeptide(L)'
;MTHYTSTWTKKHTDLAISEKLTKNAWALWEWLVHQGLEGKTEVVDLKDFNRYIAKKTGKPLDNRTVKASADRLMKANILRWDNLTTFVRRATVKLIRELLPPKLRCRDCNLSATNVDLQASNPCSVKQGDIAAATDLFLISKIGEEAVKNLEENVAKCEEAGIHFSSEDAATILTWEDTKDVEAAIKLFFKRGGHTKAKNPEGWIRDCLEKRWFEKKVFKMSDALIFLCQLVGVDYEESNAS
;
A
#
# COMPACT_ATOMS: atom_id res chain seq x y z
N MET A 1 10.08 -12.04 31.55
CA MET A 1 10.36 -10.66 31.08
C MET A 1 10.50 -10.74 29.57
N THR A 2 9.47 -10.36 28.83
CA THR A 2 9.53 -10.28 27.37
C THR A 2 10.37 -9.06 26.98
N HIS A 3 11.42 -9.28 26.19
CA HIS A 3 12.23 -8.18 25.65
C HIS A 3 11.39 -7.46 24.58
N TYR A 4 10.95 -6.24 24.87
CA TYR A 4 10.23 -5.41 23.92
C TYR A 4 11.24 -4.79 22.94
N THR A 5 11.25 -5.26 21.70
CA THR A 5 11.94 -4.55 20.62
C THR A 5 11.07 -3.39 20.17
N SER A 6 11.64 -2.18 20.08
CA SER A 6 10.91 -0.97 19.71
C SER A 6 10.55 -1.02 18.22
N THR A 7 9.35 -1.51 17.91
CA THR A 7 8.72 -1.49 16.57
C THR A 7 8.26 -0.10 16.13
N TRP A 8 8.22 0.87 17.05
CA TRP A 8 7.85 2.25 16.76
C TRP A 8 8.88 2.93 15.84
N THR A 9 8.44 3.44 14.69
CA THR A 9 9.30 4.10 13.69
C THR A 9 9.02 5.60 13.57
N LYS A 10 9.95 6.36 12.96
CA LYS A 10 9.77 7.80 12.68
C LYS A 10 8.45 8.10 11.94
N LYS A 11 8.05 7.21 11.03
CA LYS A 11 6.79 7.31 10.28
C LYS A 11 5.56 7.36 11.17
N HIS A 12 5.55 6.62 12.28
CA HIS A 12 4.45 6.66 13.25
C HIS A 12 4.37 8.02 13.92
N THR A 13 5.53 8.59 14.28
CA THR A 13 5.62 9.93 14.86
C THR A 13 5.13 11.00 13.89
N ASP A 14 5.57 10.95 12.63
CA ASP A 14 5.16 11.90 11.59
C ASP A 14 3.64 11.84 11.37
N LEU A 15 3.08 10.63 11.31
CA LEU A 15 1.65 10.42 11.14
C LEU A 15 0.87 10.96 12.35
N ALA A 16 1.33 10.68 13.57
CA ALA A 16 0.71 11.19 14.78
C ALA A 16 0.65 12.74 14.82
N ILE A 17 1.70 13.40 14.33
CA ILE A 17 1.74 14.87 14.21
C ILE A 17 0.76 15.34 13.14
N SER A 18 0.73 14.70 11.97
CA SER A 18 -0.16 15.07 10.86
C SER A 18 -1.65 14.95 11.22
N GLU A 19 -2.04 13.88 11.92
CA GLU A 19 -3.40 13.63 12.39
C GLU A 19 -3.74 14.39 13.69
N LYS A 20 -2.80 15.21 14.19
CA LYS A 20 -2.95 16.00 15.43
C LYS A 20 -3.38 15.15 16.62
N LEU A 21 -2.78 13.97 16.76
CA LEU A 21 -3.07 13.07 17.87
C LEU A 21 -2.67 13.70 19.20
N THR A 22 -3.54 13.58 20.19
CA THR A 22 -3.20 14.00 21.55
C THR A 22 -2.17 13.07 22.18
N LYS A 23 -1.38 13.59 23.12
CA LYS A 23 -0.34 12.84 23.84
C LYS A 23 -0.80 11.46 24.36
N ASN A 24 -2.02 11.37 24.87
CA ASN A 24 -2.58 10.11 25.39
C ASN A 24 -2.98 9.13 24.27
N ALA A 25 -3.49 9.64 23.14
CA ALA A 25 -3.79 8.83 21.96
C ALA A 25 -2.51 8.29 21.32
N TRP A 26 -1.48 9.12 21.25
CA TRP A 26 -0.15 8.68 20.84
C TRP A 26 0.37 7.59 21.77
N ALA A 27 0.37 7.79 23.08
CA ALA A 27 0.86 6.78 24.03
C ALA A 27 0.08 5.45 23.97
N LEU A 28 -1.24 5.51 23.70
CA LEU A 28 -2.06 4.33 23.46
C LEU A 28 -1.64 3.59 22.19
N TRP A 29 -1.44 4.31 21.09
CA TRP A 29 -0.98 3.71 19.84
C TRP A 29 0.41 3.10 19.98
N GLU A 30 1.35 3.81 20.62
CA GLU A 30 2.70 3.35 20.92
C GLU A 30 2.68 2.05 21.72
N TRP A 31 1.84 2.00 22.76
CA TRP A 31 1.69 0.79 23.56
C TRP A 31 1.15 -0.39 22.74
N LEU A 32 0.14 -0.19 21.90
CA LEU A 32 -0.41 -1.25 21.06
C LEU A 32 0.63 -1.78 20.04
N VAL A 33 1.43 -0.90 19.45
CA VAL A 33 2.52 -1.27 18.54
C VAL A 33 3.61 -2.06 19.27
N HIS A 34 3.92 -1.71 20.53
CA HIS A 34 4.85 -2.48 21.37
C HIS A 34 4.32 -3.87 21.75
N GLN A 35 3.01 -4.09 21.79
CA GLN A 35 2.44 -5.42 21.95
C GLN A 35 2.52 -6.26 20.66
N GLY A 36 2.96 -5.68 19.54
CA GLY A 36 3.03 -6.37 18.25
C GLY A 36 1.67 -6.51 17.55
N LEU A 37 0.72 -5.63 17.88
CA LEU A 37 -0.65 -5.65 17.34
C LEU A 37 -0.78 -5.02 15.94
N GLU A 38 0.33 -4.55 15.37
CA GLU A 38 0.31 -3.95 14.04
C GLU A 38 -0.08 -5.00 12.99
N GLY A 39 -1.18 -4.75 12.27
CA GLY A 39 -1.75 -5.67 11.28
C GLY A 39 -2.49 -6.87 11.87
N LYS A 40 -2.61 -6.97 13.20
CA LYS A 40 -3.27 -8.08 13.89
C LYS A 40 -4.50 -7.63 14.65
N THR A 41 -5.46 -8.54 14.80
CA THR A 41 -6.63 -8.36 15.66
C THR A 41 -6.44 -9.20 16.91
N GLU A 42 -6.24 -8.56 18.05
CA GLU A 42 -6.17 -9.28 19.32
C GLU A 42 -7.02 -8.61 20.40
N VAL A 43 -7.20 -9.35 21.48
CA VAL A 43 -7.96 -8.91 22.65
C VAL A 43 -6.99 -8.27 23.64
N VAL A 44 -7.32 -7.05 24.03
CA VAL A 44 -6.45 -6.17 24.79
C VAL A 44 -7.18 -5.67 26.04
N ASP A 45 -6.54 -5.76 27.20
CA ASP A 45 -7.07 -5.21 28.46
C ASP A 45 -6.56 -3.77 28.69
N LEU A 46 -7.49 -2.83 28.85
CA LEU A 46 -7.19 -1.43 29.16
C LEU A 46 -6.56 -1.25 30.54
N LYS A 47 -6.70 -2.22 31.45
CA LYS A 47 -5.98 -2.22 32.72
C LYS A 47 -4.48 -2.35 32.51
N ASP A 48 -4.05 -3.13 31.51
CA ASP A 48 -2.63 -3.29 31.17
C ASP A 48 -2.05 -2.01 30.60
N PHE A 49 -2.82 -1.34 29.74
CA PHE A 49 -2.47 -0.01 29.26
C PHE A 49 -2.34 0.99 30.42
N ASN A 50 -3.29 1.01 31.35
CA ASN A 50 -3.23 1.90 32.50
C ASN A 50 -2.02 1.62 33.41
N ARG A 51 -1.64 0.35 33.59
CA ARG A 51 -0.41 -0.02 34.30
C ARG A 51 0.84 0.48 33.55
N TYR A 52 0.86 0.33 32.23
CA TYR A 52 1.94 0.83 31.37
C TYR A 52 2.10 2.35 31.49
N ILE A 53 1.00 3.11 31.42
CA ILE A 53 1.03 4.57 31.55
C ILE A 53 1.42 4.98 32.96
N ALA A 54 0.86 4.37 34.01
CA ALA A 54 1.23 4.67 35.38
C ALA A 54 2.74 4.48 35.63
N LYS A 55 3.37 3.49 34.98
CA LYS A 55 4.82 3.31 35.02
C LYS A 55 5.59 4.43 34.30
N LYS A 56 5.07 4.97 33.19
CA LYS A 56 5.73 6.00 32.37
C LYS A 56 5.52 7.42 32.90
N THR A 57 4.34 7.73 33.44
CA THR A 57 3.93 9.08 33.88
C THR A 57 3.76 9.22 35.38
N GLY A 58 3.78 8.12 36.14
CA GLY A 58 3.54 8.08 37.58
C GLY A 58 2.06 8.08 37.99
N LYS A 59 1.11 8.28 37.05
CA LYS A 59 -0.33 8.29 37.34
C LYS A 59 -1.12 7.53 36.28
N PRO A 60 -2.07 6.66 36.66
CA PRO A 60 -2.94 5.99 35.71
C PRO A 60 -3.88 7.01 35.04
N LEU A 61 -4.32 6.70 33.82
CA LEU A 61 -5.31 7.51 33.13
C LEU A 61 -6.72 7.10 33.55
N ASP A 62 -7.60 8.09 33.64
CA ASP A 62 -9.02 7.83 33.82
C ASP A 62 -9.61 7.14 32.57
N ASN A 63 -10.58 6.24 32.78
CA ASN A 63 -11.18 5.45 31.72
C ASN A 63 -11.82 6.33 30.63
N ARG A 64 -12.42 7.47 31.01
CA ARG A 64 -12.96 8.43 30.05
C ARG A 64 -11.88 8.96 29.12
N THR A 65 -10.69 9.19 29.64
CA THR A 65 -9.54 9.69 28.87
C THR A 65 -8.98 8.62 27.93
N VAL A 66 -8.92 7.36 28.40
CA VAL A 66 -8.52 6.22 27.56
C VAL A 66 -9.52 6.05 26.40
N LYS A 67 -10.81 6.08 26.69
CA LYS A 67 -11.87 5.99 25.67
C LYS A 67 -11.78 7.13 24.65
N ALA A 68 -11.67 8.38 25.12
CA ALA A 68 -11.51 9.54 24.22
C ALA A 68 -10.24 9.44 23.35
N SER A 69 -9.18 8.83 23.87
CA SER A 69 -7.93 8.59 23.12
C SER A 69 -8.13 7.52 22.04
N ALA A 70 -8.84 6.42 22.36
CA ALA A 70 -9.21 5.40 21.38
C ALA A 70 -10.14 5.96 20.30
N ASP A 71 -11.14 6.77 20.67
CA ASP A 71 -12.06 7.42 19.74
C ASP A 71 -11.32 8.30 18.72
N ARG A 72 -10.28 9.01 19.16
CA ARG A 72 -9.41 9.78 18.25
C ARG A 72 -8.65 8.90 17.27
N LEU A 73 -8.11 7.77 17.72
CA LEU A 73 -7.41 6.82 16.85
C LEU A 73 -8.35 6.16 15.83
N MET A 74 -9.59 5.88 16.23
CA MET A 74 -10.63 5.39 15.31
C MET A 74 -10.99 6.45 14.27
N LYS A 75 -11.14 7.72 14.68
CA LYS A 75 -11.42 8.83 13.77
C LYS A 75 -10.31 9.05 12.75
N ALA A 76 -9.06 8.89 13.17
CA ALA A 76 -7.88 8.91 12.28
C ALA A 76 -7.74 7.60 11.45
N ASN A 77 -8.67 6.66 11.59
CA ASN A 77 -8.69 5.38 10.87
C ASN A 77 -7.44 4.50 11.12
N ILE A 78 -6.72 4.76 12.22
CA ILE A 78 -5.51 4.04 12.67
C ILE A 78 -5.89 2.73 13.36
N LEU A 79 -7.01 2.78 14.07
CA LEU A 79 -7.44 1.73 14.99
C LEU A 79 -8.88 1.34 14.69
N ARG A 80 -9.15 0.04 14.60
CA ARG A 80 -10.50 -0.50 14.72
C ARG A 80 -10.67 -1.08 16.10
N TRP A 81 -11.80 -0.79 16.74
CA TRP A 81 -12.00 -1.09 18.14
C TRP A 81 -13.41 -1.62 18.39
N ASP A 82 -13.51 -2.87 18.83
CA ASP A 82 -14.77 -3.50 19.19
C ASP A 82 -14.86 -3.74 20.70
N ASN A 83 -16.05 -3.51 21.21
CA ASN A 83 -16.33 -3.60 22.64
C ASN A 83 -16.63 -5.06 23.02
N LEU A 84 -15.80 -5.67 23.85
CA LEU A 84 -16.08 -6.98 24.47
C LEU A 84 -16.65 -6.80 25.88
N THR A 85 -15.90 -6.14 26.76
CA THR A 85 -16.34 -5.79 28.13
C THR A 85 -15.98 -4.34 28.43
N THR A 86 -16.26 -3.86 29.64
CA THR A 86 -15.91 -2.48 30.07
C THR A 86 -14.42 -2.17 29.93
N PHE A 87 -13.55 -3.16 30.19
CA PHE A 87 -12.09 -2.99 30.20
C PHE A 87 -11.36 -3.80 29.12
N VAL A 88 -11.97 -4.87 28.63
CA VAL A 88 -11.37 -5.73 27.61
C VAL A 88 -11.98 -5.37 26.26
N ARG A 89 -11.11 -5.15 25.27
CA ARG A 89 -11.49 -4.66 23.96
C ARG A 89 -10.82 -5.50 22.89
N ARG A 90 -11.45 -5.63 21.73
CA ARG A 90 -10.81 -6.20 20.56
C ARG A 90 -10.25 -5.06 19.74
N ALA A 91 -8.93 -5.02 19.58
CA ALA A 91 -8.25 -3.94 18.90
C ALA A 91 -7.56 -4.49 17.65
N THR A 92 -7.74 -3.79 16.53
CA THR A 92 -6.99 -4.02 15.30
C THR A 92 -6.26 -2.74 14.95
N VAL A 93 -4.92 -2.76 15.02
CA VAL A 93 -4.10 -1.63 14.60
C VAL A 93 -3.76 -1.83 13.13
N LYS A 94 -4.04 -0.85 12.28
CA LYS A 94 -3.63 -0.92 10.88
C LYS A 94 -2.12 -0.82 10.74
N LEU A 95 -1.60 -1.44 9.69
CA LEU A 95 -0.19 -1.33 9.34
C LEU A 95 0.14 0.11 8.97
N ILE A 96 1.32 0.59 9.39
CA ILE A 96 1.79 1.94 9.05
C ILE A 96 1.85 2.17 7.53
N ARG A 97 2.03 1.09 6.75
CA ARG A 97 2.04 1.12 5.29
C ARG A 97 0.66 1.42 4.68
N GLU A 98 -0.41 1.01 5.35
CA GLU A 98 -1.80 1.28 4.92
C GLU A 98 -2.28 2.66 5.33
N LEU A 99 -1.69 3.23 6.37
CA LEU A 99 -2.07 4.53 6.92
C LEU A 99 -1.42 5.70 6.20
N LEU A 100 -0.25 5.49 5.62
CA LEU A 100 0.37 6.48 4.76
C LEU A 100 -0.32 6.44 3.40
N PRO A 101 -0.63 7.60 2.79
CA PRO A 101 -1.06 7.59 1.40
C PRO A 101 0.01 6.86 0.57
N PRO A 102 -0.39 6.09 -0.46
CA PRO A 102 0.58 5.52 -1.39
C PRO A 102 1.49 6.67 -1.82
N LYS A 103 2.82 6.43 -1.83
CA LYS A 103 3.79 7.46 -2.19
C LYS A 103 3.51 7.92 -3.62
N LEU A 104 2.66 8.92 -3.76
CA LEU A 104 2.44 9.61 -5.02
C LEU A 104 3.77 10.28 -5.33
N ARG A 105 4.49 9.76 -6.33
CA ARG A 105 5.59 10.51 -6.92
C ARG A 105 4.98 11.80 -7.44
N CYS A 106 5.40 12.94 -6.88
CA CYS A 106 5.17 14.22 -7.52
C CYS A 106 5.87 14.12 -8.88
N ARG A 107 5.10 14.06 -9.96
CA ARG A 107 5.64 14.42 -11.27
C ARG A 107 5.97 15.89 -11.15
N ASP A 108 7.24 16.21 -10.99
CA ASP A 108 7.72 17.55 -11.29
C ASP A 108 7.41 17.79 -12.78
N CYS A 109 6.32 18.51 -12.99
CA CYS A 109 5.96 19.09 -14.27
C CYS A 109 6.99 20.18 -14.56
N ASN A 110 8.07 19.81 -15.25
CA ASN A 110 8.82 20.75 -16.07
C ASN A 110 7.90 21.23 -17.20
N LEU A 111 7.06 22.22 -16.91
CA LEU A 111 6.39 23.06 -17.90
C LEU A 111 7.03 24.45 -17.87
N SER A 112 8.08 24.56 -18.68
CA SER A 112 8.56 25.73 -19.43
C SER A 112 7.93 27.10 -19.12
N ALA A 113 8.78 28.05 -18.75
CA ALA A 113 8.65 29.45 -19.10
C ALA A 113 9.97 29.95 -19.73
N THR A 114 10.02 29.84 -21.06
CA THR A 114 10.62 30.77 -22.05
C THR A 114 11.80 31.68 -21.68
N ASN A 115 12.81 31.58 -22.56
CA ASN A 115 13.71 32.64 -23.08
C ASN A 115 14.82 33.17 -22.16
N VAL A 116 16.03 32.63 -22.29
CA VAL A 116 17.22 33.42 -22.66
C VAL A 116 18.13 32.53 -23.53
N ASP A 117 18.42 33.08 -24.70
CA ASP A 117 19.32 32.62 -25.75
C ASP A 117 20.78 32.75 -25.31
N LEU A 118 21.52 31.63 -25.21
CA LEU A 118 22.98 31.61 -25.24
C LEU A 118 23.47 30.26 -25.80
N GLN A 119 23.92 30.29 -27.06
CA GLN A 119 24.78 29.26 -27.63
C GLN A 119 26.16 29.25 -26.95
N ALA A 120 26.73 28.05 -26.78
CA ALA A 120 28.16 27.81 -27.06
C ALA A 120 28.41 26.32 -27.36
N SER A 121 28.71 26.09 -28.64
CA SER A 121 29.62 25.11 -29.25
C SER A 121 30.39 24.13 -28.33
N ASN A 122 30.22 22.82 -28.54
CA ASN A 122 31.25 21.94 -29.13
C ASN A 122 30.86 20.43 -29.14
N PRO A 123 31.48 19.60 -30.02
CA PRO A 123 30.86 18.38 -30.54
C PRO A 123 31.46 17.06 -30.01
N CYS A 124 30.66 16.01 -30.18
CA CYS A 124 30.99 14.58 -30.38
C CYS A 124 31.90 13.84 -29.40
N SER A 125 31.37 12.75 -28.83
CA SER A 125 32.06 11.45 -28.90
C SER A 125 31.07 10.30 -28.73
N VAL A 126 30.96 9.50 -29.80
CA VAL A 126 30.34 8.17 -29.82
C VAL A 126 31.23 7.23 -29.01
N LYS A 127 30.66 6.52 -28.03
CA LYS A 127 31.10 5.15 -27.70
C LYS A 127 29.89 4.24 -27.47
N GLN A 128 29.98 3.12 -28.15
CA GLN A 128 29.06 2.02 -28.27
C GLN A 128 29.59 0.88 -27.39
N GLY A 129 28.69 0.18 -26.70
CA GLY A 129 28.98 -1.06 -25.96
C GLY A 129 29.56 -0.85 -24.56
N ASP A 130 28.78 -1.14 -23.51
CA ASP A 130 28.77 -2.48 -22.91
C ASP A 130 27.81 -2.53 -21.71
N ILE A 131 27.15 -3.67 -21.61
CA ILE A 131 26.24 -4.10 -20.55
C ILE A 131 27.03 -4.13 -19.24
N ALA A 132 26.73 -3.23 -18.30
CA ALA A 132 27.30 -3.27 -16.96
C ALA A 132 26.20 -3.09 -15.92
N ALA A 133 25.87 -4.22 -15.30
CA ALA A 133 25.16 -4.35 -14.05
C ALA A 133 25.70 -3.37 -13.01
N ALA A 134 24.92 -2.33 -12.73
CA ALA A 134 25.07 -1.49 -11.56
C ALA A 134 23.66 -1.15 -11.05
N THR A 135 22.83 -2.18 -10.91
CA THR A 135 21.57 -2.06 -10.19
C THR A 135 21.91 -1.77 -8.75
N ASP A 136 21.68 -0.52 -8.37
CA ASP A 136 21.80 0.10 -7.06
C ASP A 136 21.74 -0.92 -5.88
N LEU A 137 22.92 -1.38 -5.44
CA LEU A 137 23.15 -2.33 -4.34
C LEU A 137 22.53 -1.88 -3.00
N PHE A 138 22.07 -0.63 -2.91
CA PHE A 138 21.48 -0.06 -1.72
C PHE A 138 19.99 -0.41 -1.54
N LEU A 139 19.26 -0.68 -2.62
CA LEU A 139 17.85 -1.10 -2.56
C LEU A 139 17.71 -2.62 -2.34
N ILE A 140 18.59 -3.42 -2.95
CA ILE A 140 18.58 -4.88 -2.88
C ILE A 140 18.90 -5.39 -1.46
N SER A 141 19.82 -4.73 -0.73
CA SER A 141 20.22 -5.16 0.63
C SER A 141 19.11 -5.03 1.69
N LYS A 142 17.97 -4.38 1.38
CA LYS A 142 16.82 -4.21 2.28
C LYS A 142 15.61 -5.05 1.94
N ILE A 143 15.65 -5.78 0.83
CA ILE A 143 14.51 -6.51 0.27
C ILE A 143 14.86 -8.00 0.38
N GLY A 144 13.98 -8.81 0.99
CA GLY A 144 14.21 -10.25 1.15
C GLY A 144 14.35 -10.96 -0.20
N GLU A 145 15.03 -12.10 -0.23
CA GLU A 145 15.32 -12.89 -1.45
C GLU A 145 14.06 -13.19 -2.28
N GLU A 146 12.91 -13.40 -1.61
CA GLU A 146 11.62 -13.66 -2.25
C GLU A 146 11.10 -12.48 -3.09
N ALA A 147 11.31 -11.24 -2.63
CA ALA A 147 10.86 -10.05 -3.35
C ALA A 147 11.76 -9.71 -4.55
N VAL A 148 13.03 -10.13 -4.54
CA VAL A 148 13.91 -10.06 -5.73
C VAL A 148 13.41 -11.02 -6.80
N LYS A 149 13.07 -12.26 -6.41
CA LYS A 149 12.53 -13.26 -7.34
C LYS A 149 11.20 -12.83 -7.96
N ASN A 150 10.30 -12.26 -7.16
CA ASN A 150 9.02 -11.73 -7.66
C ASN A 150 9.23 -10.55 -8.63
N LEU A 151 10.19 -9.67 -8.34
CA LEU A 151 10.54 -8.58 -9.24
C LEU A 151 11.03 -9.10 -10.60
N GLU A 152 11.96 -10.05 -10.60
CA GLU A 152 12.49 -10.66 -11.82
C GLU A 152 11.38 -11.32 -12.65
N GLU A 153 10.49 -12.07 -12.01
CA GLU A 153 9.36 -12.73 -12.69
C GLU A 153 8.39 -11.70 -13.28
N ASN A 154 8.06 -10.65 -12.54
CA ASN A 154 7.15 -9.59 -13.00
C ASN A 154 7.76 -8.79 -14.15
N VAL A 155 9.06 -8.51 -14.12
CA VAL A 155 9.77 -7.84 -15.22
C VAL A 155 9.75 -8.71 -16.46
N ALA A 156 10.06 -10.00 -16.33
CA ALA A 156 10.03 -10.94 -17.46
C ALA A 156 8.66 -11.00 -18.13
N LYS A 157 7.56 -11.03 -17.36
CA LYS A 157 6.18 -11.00 -17.90
C LYS A 157 5.86 -9.68 -18.62
N CYS A 158 6.35 -8.55 -18.11
CA CYS A 158 6.16 -7.26 -18.77
C CYS A 158 6.93 -7.20 -20.09
N GLU A 159 8.16 -7.71 -20.11
CA GLU A 159 8.99 -7.76 -21.32
C GLU A 159 8.40 -8.69 -22.39
N GLU A 160 7.86 -9.85 -22.00
CA GLU A 160 7.13 -10.74 -22.91
C GLU A 160 5.92 -10.04 -23.56
N ALA A 161 5.27 -9.13 -22.84
CA ALA A 161 4.18 -8.29 -23.35
C ALA A 161 4.67 -7.07 -24.18
N GLY A 162 5.98 -6.89 -24.36
CA GLY A 162 6.58 -5.75 -25.03
C GLY A 162 6.49 -4.44 -24.23
N ILE A 163 6.43 -4.54 -22.89
CA ILE A 163 6.38 -3.40 -21.98
C ILE A 163 7.70 -3.36 -21.20
N HIS A 164 8.60 -2.48 -21.63
CA HIS A 164 9.92 -2.35 -21.03
C HIS A 164 9.88 -1.32 -19.91
N PHE A 165 10.09 -1.73 -18.66
CA PHE A 165 10.21 -0.79 -17.56
C PHE A 165 11.66 -0.32 -17.39
N SER A 166 11.85 0.93 -16.99
CA SER A 166 13.15 1.35 -16.45
C SER A 166 13.45 0.58 -15.16
N SER A 167 14.74 0.25 -14.93
CA SER A 167 15.15 -0.57 -13.78
C SER A 167 14.70 0.01 -12.43
N GLU A 168 14.73 1.34 -12.28
CA GLU A 168 14.27 2.04 -11.08
C GLU A 168 12.74 1.97 -10.87
N ASP A 169 11.98 2.05 -11.95
CA ASP A 169 10.52 2.02 -11.89
C ASP A 169 10.01 0.59 -11.67
N ALA A 170 10.63 -0.40 -12.32
CA ALA A 170 10.36 -1.81 -12.07
C ALA A 170 10.56 -2.16 -10.60
N ALA A 171 11.71 -1.79 -10.02
CA ALA A 171 12.02 -2.05 -8.61
C ALA A 171 11.07 -1.35 -7.63
N THR A 172 10.42 -0.25 -8.03
CA THR A 172 9.46 0.45 -7.17
C THR A 172 8.06 -0.18 -7.26
N ILE A 173 7.62 -0.50 -8.48
CA ILE A 173 6.23 -0.86 -8.79
C ILE A 173 6.04 -2.36 -8.71
N LEU A 174 6.93 -3.15 -9.32
CA LEU A 174 6.73 -4.59 -9.51
C LEU A 174 7.22 -5.45 -8.34
N THR A 175 8.07 -4.90 -7.47
CA THR A 175 8.66 -5.64 -6.34
C THR A 175 7.64 -6.12 -5.30
N TRP A 176 6.54 -5.38 -5.13
CA TRP A 176 5.55 -5.64 -4.08
C TRP A 176 4.23 -6.17 -4.61
N GLU A 177 4.14 -6.38 -5.93
CA GLU A 177 2.91 -6.79 -6.61
C GLU A 177 2.92 -8.30 -6.87
N ASP A 178 1.76 -8.93 -6.69
CA ASP A 178 1.60 -10.34 -6.97
C ASP A 178 1.68 -10.61 -8.47
N THR A 179 2.34 -11.71 -8.85
CA THR A 179 2.55 -12.07 -10.26
C THR A 179 1.25 -12.30 -11.03
N LYS A 180 0.16 -12.60 -10.31
CA LYS A 180 -1.19 -12.77 -10.88
C LYS A 180 -1.84 -11.44 -11.23
N ASP A 181 -1.60 -10.41 -10.43
CA ASP A 181 -2.18 -9.08 -10.60
C ASP A 181 -1.51 -8.34 -11.76
N VAL A 182 -0.19 -8.48 -11.88
CA VAL A 182 0.57 -8.01 -13.05
C VAL A 182 0.05 -8.64 -14.34
N GLU A 183 -0.17 -9.96 -14.33
CA GLU A 183 -0.73 -10.67 -15.49
C GLU A 183 -2.16 -10.22 -15.82
N ALA A 184 -3.00 -9.98 -14.81
CA ALA A 184 -4.35 -9.46 -14.99
C ALA A 184 -4.33 -8.03 -15.57
N ALA A 185 -3.41 -7.18 -15.12
CA ALA A 185 -3.20 -5.84 -15.64
C ALA A 185 -2.76 -5.88 -17.11
N ILE A 186 -1.82 -6.75 -17.48
CA ILE A 186 -1.37 -6.96 -18.86
C ILE A 186 -2.53 -7.45 -19.73
N LYS A 187 -3.32 -8.42 -19.28
CA LYS A 187 -4.53 -8.88 -20.00
C LYS A 187 -5.52 -7.74 -20.24
N LEU A 188 -5.74 -6.89 -19.22
CA LEU A 188 -6.63 -5.74 -19.34
C LEU A 188 -6.07 -4.67 -20.31
N PHE A 189 -4.75 -4.49 -20.32
CA PHE A 189 -4.06 -3.58 -21.24
C PHE A 189 -4.36 -3.95 -22.69
N PHE A 190 -4.12 -5.21 -23.07
CA PHE A 190 -4.42 -5.69 -24.42
C PHE A 190 -5.92 -5.62 -24.74
N LYS A 191 -6.79 -5.98 -23.80
CA LYS A 191 -8.25 -5.90 -23.98
C LYS A 191 -8.72 -4.47 -24.28
N ARG A 192 -8.03 -3.45 -23.76
CA ARG A 192 -8.34 -2.03 -23.99
C ARG A 192 -7.64 -1.42 -25.20
N GLY A 193 -6.96 -2.24 -26.01
CA GLY A 193 -6.29 -1.82 -27.25
C GLY A 193 -4.76 -1.83 -27.16
N GLY A 194 -4.18 -2.16 -26.01
CA GLY A 194 -2.73 -2.29 -25.84
C GLY A 194 -1.93 -1.13 -26.44
N HIS A 195 -0.87 -1.49 -27.17
CA HIS A 195 0.03 -0.55 -27.86
C HIS A 195 -0.64 0.31 -28.95
N THR A 196 -1.83 -0.07 -29.43
CA THR A 196 -2.54 0.72 -30.46
C THR A 196 -3.22 1.97 -29.90
N LYS A 197 -3.64 1.94 -28.63
CA LYS A 197 -4.36 3.05 -27.97
C LYS A 197 -3.54 3.73 -26.88
N ALA A 198 -2.67 2.99 -26.20
CA ALA A 198 -1.83 3.54 -25.15
C ALA A 198 -0.45 3.89 -25.72
N LYS A 199 -0.15 5.19 -25.81
CA LYS A 199 1.18 5.70 -26.20
C LYS A 199 2.25 5.44 -25.13
N ASN A 200 1.84 5.23 -23.87
CA ASN A 200 2.71 4.97 -22.74
C ASN A 200 2.25 3.70 -22.01
N PRO A 201 2.74 2.51 -22.41
CA PRO A 201 2.33 1.24 -21.82
C PRO A 201 2.75 1.10 -20.36
N GLU A 202 3.96 1.54 -20.01
CA GLU A 202 4.49 1.49 -18.63
C GLU A 202 3.63 2.31 -17.67
N GLY A 203 3.31 3.56 -18.06
CA GLY A 203 2.45 4.44 -17.29
C GLY A 203 1.04 3.88 -17.15
N TRP A 204 0.54 3.19 -18.18
CA TRP A 204 -0.78 2.56 -18.13
C TRP A 204 -0.82 1.40 -17.14
N ILE A 205 0.17 0.51 -17.17
CA ILE A 205 0.26 -0.63 -16.25
C ILE A 205 0.43 -0.14 -14.81
N ARG A 206 1.26 0.89 -14.60
CA ARG A 206 1.42 1.56 -13.30
C ARG A 206 0.07 2.04 -12.74
N ASP A 207 -0.66 2.83 -13.52
CA ASP A 207 -1.98 3.34 -13.12
C ASP A 207 -2.99 2.20 -12.90
N CYS A 208 -2.92 1.13 -13.69
CA CYS A 208 -3.79 -0.03 -13.59
C CYS A 208 -3.56 -0.81 -12.30
N LEU A 209 -2.31 -1.02 -11.93
CA LEU A 209 -1.92 -1.68 -10.68
C LEU A 209 -2.29 -0.81 -9.47
N GLU A 210 -1.92 0.47 -9.49
CA GLU A 210 -2.19 1.41 -8.40
C GLU A 210 -3.69 1.58 -8.11
N LYS A 211 -4.51 1.67 -9.17
CA LYS A 211 -5.96 1.88 -9.05
C LYS A 211 -6.75 0.57 -9.13
N ARG A 212 -6.07 -0.58 -9.16
CA ARG A 212 -6.65 -1.93 -9.23
C ARG A 212 -7.74 -2.07 -10.28
N TRP A 213 -7.50 -1.57 -11.49
CA TRP A 213 -8.51 -1.59 -12.55
C TRP A 213 -8.86 -3.02 -13.00
N PHE A 214 -7.95 -3.96 -12.81
CA PHE A 214 -8.14 -5.38 -13.09
C PHE A 214 -9.11 -6.06 -12.13
N GLU A 215 -9.29 -5.53 -10.91
CA GLU A 215 -10.26 -6.07 -9.93
C GLU A 215 -11.69 -5.60 -10.20
N LYS A 216 -11.89 -4.55 -11.00
CA LYS A 216 -13.23 -4.05 -11.34
C LYS A 216 -13.95 -5.10 -12.18
N LYS A 217 -14.61 -6.04 -11.50
CA LYS A 217 -15.69 -6.84 -12.07
C LYS A 217 -16.70 -5.85 -12.61
N VAL A 218 -16.77 -5.73 -13.93
CA VAL A 218 -17.90 -5.09 -14.58
C VAL A 218 -19.08 -5.93 -14.17
N PHE A 219 -19.91 -5.42 -13.26
CA PHE A 219 -21.13 -6.08 -12.83
C PHE A 219 -21.99 -6.23 -14.08
N LYS A 220 -22.02 -7.43 -14.67
CA LYS A 220 -22.85 -7.67 -15.83
C LYS A 220 -24.28 -7.78 -15.33
N MET A 221 -25.24 -7.38 -16.17
CA MET A 221 -26.65 -7.54 -15.82
C MET A 221 -27.00 -9.03 -15.60
N SER A 222 -26.27 -9.95 -16.24
CA SER A 222 -26.33 -11.39 -15.96
C SER A 222 -25.96 -11.73 -14.52
N ASP A 223 -24.94 -11.08 -13.95
CA ASP A 223 -24.52 -11.32 -12.56
C ASP A 223 -25.59 -10.82 -11.58
N ALA A 224 -26.26 -9.72 -11.92
CA ALA A 224 -27.41 -9.21 -11.17
C ALA A 224 -28.61 -10.17 -11.24
N LEU A 225 -28.89 -10.73 -12.41
CA LEU A 225 -29.97 -11.70 -12.62
C LEU A 225 -29.70 -13.01 -11.88
N ILE A 226 -28.47 -13.53 -11.93
CA ILE A 226 -28.07 -14.73 -11.17
C ILE A 226 -28.22 -14.47 -9.67
N PHE A 227 -27.79 -13.31 -9.18
CA PHE A 227 -27.93 -12.96 -7.76
C PHE A 227 -29.41 -12.87 -7.34
N LEU A 228 -30.28 -12.30 -8.17
CA LEU A 228 -31.72 -12.25 -7.92
C LEU A 228 -32.37 -13.64 -8.00
N CYS A 229 -31.99 -14.48 -8.97
CA CYS A 229 -32.44 -15.86 -9.08
C CYS A 229 -32.09 -16.67 -7.83
N GLN A 230 -30.86 -16.52 -7.32
CA GLN A 230 -30.42 -17.13 -6.05
C GLN A 230 -31.20 -16.60 -4.83
N LEU A 231 -31.56 -15.31 -4.82
CA LEU A 231 -32.33 -14.71 -3.73
C LEU A 231 -33.79 -15.21 -3.70
N VAL A 232 -34.36 -15.49 -4.87
CA VAL A 232 -35.76 -15.92 -5.05
C VAL A 232 -35.89 -17.45 -5.10
N GLY A 233 -34.77 -18.18 -5.09
CA GLY A 233 -34.76 -19.65 -5.13
C GLY A 233 -35.18 -20.22 -6.49
N VAL A 234 -34.90 -19.51 -7.58
CA VAL A 234 -35.20 -19.95 -8.94
C VAL A 234 -33.90 -20.36 -9.61
N ASP A 235 -33.83 -21.59 -10.10
CA ASP A 235 -32.67 -22.08 -10.84
C ASP A 235 -32.61 -21.42 -12.22
N TYR A 236 -31.51 -20.71 -12.50
CA TYR A 236 -31.25 -20.12 -13.81
C TYR A 236 -30.62 -21.18 -14.72
N GLU A 237 -31.42 -21.80 -15.59
CA GLU A 237 -30.90 -22.65 -16.66
C GLU A 237 -30.40 -21.77 -17.81
N GLU A 238 -29.07 -21.64 -17.91
CA GLU A 238 -28.41 -20.96 -19.02
C GLU A 238 -28.64 -21.78 -20.30
N SER A 239 -29.70 -21.42 -21.03
CA SER A 239 -30.06 -22.04 -22.30
C SER A 239 -28.98 -21.68 -23.34
N ASN A 240 -27.99 -22.55 -23.49
CA ASN A 240 -27.00 -22.46 -24.57
C ASN A 240 -27.69 -22.68 -25.92
N ALA A 241 -28.12 -21.59 -26.56
CA ALA A 241 -28.50 -21.59 -27.96
C ALA A 241 -27.21 -21.63 -28.81
N SER A 242 -27.08 -22.70 -29.61
CA SER A 242 -26.06 -22.86 -30.66
C SER A 242 -26.24 -21.88 -31.81
#